data_AF-A0A427AXL1-F1
#
_entry.id   AF-A0A427AXL1-F1
#
_cell.length_a   1.000
_cell.length_b   1.000
_cell.length_c   1.000
_cell.angle_alpha   90.00
_cell.angle_beta   90.00
_cell.angle_gamma   90.00
#
_symmetry.space_group_name_H-M   'P 1'
#
loop_
_entity.id
_entity.type
_entity.pdbx_description
1 polymer ?
#
loop_
_entity_poly.entity_id
_entity_poly.type
_entity_poly.pdbx_seq_one_letter_code
_entity_poly.pdbx_strand_id
1 'polypeptide(L)'
;MQRCGMMEPLEFGNGSPPFIPILNDKMLPGLLVSPQTRGTGGNHDSRLRIFSGNANPALAQVRLRGRIPAVSYVEIASYLGLQLGKIKIKRFADGEIYVQLQESVRGCDVFLVQPTCPPANENLMELLIMIDACRRASAKNITTVIPYFGYSRADRKTQERESIGAKLVANLITKAGANRVLACDLHSGQSMGYFDIPVDHVYAQVICPSP
;
A
#
# COMPACT_ATOMS: atom_id res chain seq x y z
N MET A 1 43.33 36.93 35.14
CA MET A 1 44.56 37.45 34.47
C MET A 1 44.15 38.54 33.47
N GLN A 2 45.08 39.33 32.94
CA GLN A 2 44.82 40.54 32.11
C GLN A 2 45.38 40.40 30.68
N ARG A 3 44.81 41.17 29.72
CA ARG A 3 45.31 41.48 28.34
C ARG A 3 45.32 40.28 27.37
N CYS A 4 45.26 40.41 26.03
CA CYS A 4 45.11 41.53 25.06
C CYS A 4 44.21 41.05 23.87
N GLY A 5 43.93 41.69 22.72
CA GLY A 5 44.46 42.88 22.01
C GLY A 5 45.46 42.51 20.88
N MET A 6 45.34 42.88 19.60
CA MET A 6 44.40 43.73 18.81
C MET A 6 44.19 43.07 17.39
N MET A 7 43.16 43.34 16.56
CA MET A 7 42.93 44.47 15.61
C MET A 7 44.13 44.69 14.63
N GLU A 8 44.01 44.81 13.28
CA GLU A 8 42.83 44.96 12.37
C GLU A 8 43.10 44.53 10.87
N PRO A 9 42.58 45.10 9.73
CA PRO A 9 42.29 44.33 8.49
C PRO A 9 43.08 44.79 7.23
N LEU A 10 42.64 44.39 6.02
CA LEU A 10 42.87 45.11 4.74
C LEU A 10 41.86 44.73 3.64
N GLU A 11 41.73 45.59 2.61
CA GLU A 11 40.81 45.51 1.45
C GLU A 11 41.59 45.70 0.11
N PHE A 12 41.06 45.78 -1.13
CA PHE A 12 39.70 45.86 -1.72
C PHE A 12 39.79 45.38 -3.20
N GLY A 13 38.70 44.98 -3.88
CA GLY A 13 38.73 44.80 -5.35
C GLY A 13 37.42 44.36 -6.04
N ASN A 14 37.10 44.97 -7.19
CA ASN A 14 35.88 44.71 -7.98
C ASN A 14 36.10 43.76 -9.17
N GLY A 15 35.08 42.97 -9.53
CA GLY A 15 34.75 42.67 -10.94
C GLY A 15 35.06 41.27 -11.52
N SER A 16 33.98 40.51 -11.75
CA SER A 16 33.87 39.28 -12.60
C SER A 16 34.73 38.03 -12.25
N PRO A 17 34.30 36.81 -12.64
CA PRO A 17 34.82 35.57 -12.04
C PRO A 17 35.90 34.84 -12.86
N PRO A 18 36.83 34.11 -12.20
CA PRO A 18 37.78 33.21 -12.87
C PRO A 18 37.12 31.88 -13.34
N PHE A 19 37.70 31.29 -14.38
CA PHE A 19 37.16 30.13 -15.11
C PHE A 19 37.57 28.79 -14.48
N ILE A 20 36.77 27.73 -14.70
CA ILE A 20 37.00 26.38 -14.13
C ILE A 20 37.96 25.56 -15.02
N PRO A 21 39.04 24.97 -14.47
CA PRO A 21 39.78 23.91 -15.14
C PRO A 21 39.07 22.55 -14.97
N ILE A 22 38.75 21.88 -16.08
CA ILE A 22 38.17 20.53 -16.07
C ILE A 22 39.28 19.53 -15.73
N LEU A 23 39.15 18.79 -14.62
CA LEU A 23 40.06 17.69 -14.28
C LEU A 23 39.48 16.35 -14.75
N ASN A 24 40.35 15.48 -15.28
CA ASN A 24 39.98 14.30 -16.04
C ASN A 24 40.03 13.01 -15.20
N ASP A 25 39.30 11.97 -15.60
CA ASP A 25 39.21 10.69 -14.88
C ASP A 25 40.55 9.95 -14.84
N LYS A 26 41.24 9.98 -13.69
CA LYS A 26 42.10 8.91 -13.15
C LYS A 26 42.55 9.19 -11.71
N MET A 27 42.67 8.11 -10.93
CA MET A 27 43.24 8.04 -9.57
C MET A 27 42.51 8.80 -8.45
N LEU A 28 41.47 8.15 -7.90
CA LEU A 28 41.13 8.25 -6.48
C LEU A 28 41.19 6.85 -5.83
N PRO A 29 41.74 6.71 -4.60
CA PRO A 29 41.91 5.41 -3.96
C PRO A 29 40.58 4.81 -3.47
N GLY A 30 40.43 3.49 -3.62
CA GLY A 30 39.18 2.77 -3.39
C GLY A 30 38.82 2.56 -1.92
N LEU A 31 38.34 3.60 -1.23
CA LEU A 31 37.77 3.49 0.13
C LEU A 31 36.38 4.17 0.29
N LEU A 32 35.87 4.85 -0.74
CA LEU A 32 34.51 5.44 -0.77
C LEU A 32 33.70 5.06 -2.03
N VAL A 33 33.87 3.83 -2.52
CA VAL A 33 32.92 3.19 -3.44
C VAL A 33 32.24 2.06 -2.68
N SER A 34 31.02 2.28 -2.22
CA SER A 34 30.18 1.23 -1.64
C SER A 34 29.91 0.16 -2.73
N PRO A 35 30.30 -1.11 -2.51
CA PRO A 35 30.45 -2.07 -3.60
C PRO A 35 29.10 -2.65 -4.05
N GLN A 36 28.49 -1.95 -5.02
CA GLN A 36 27.28 -2.31 -5.75
C GLN A 36 26.00 -2.29 -4.91
N THR A 37 24.88 -1.88 -5.53
CA THR A 37 23.55 -2.39 -5.17
C THR A 37 23.41 -3.84 -5.61
N ARG A 38 24.22 -4.72 -5.01
CA ARG A 38 23.90 -6.15 -4.94
C ARG A 38 22.55 -6.24 -4.24
N GLY A 39 21.51 -6.58 -5.00
CA GLY A 39 20.24 -6.99 -4.42
C GLY A 39 20.52 -8.20 -3.53
N THR A 40 20.58 -7.98 -2.22
CA THR A 40 20.88 -9.02 -1.24
C THR A 40 19.78 -10.06 -1.31
N GLY A 41 20.13 -11.27 -1.77
CA GLY A 41 19.18 -12.34 -2.01
C GLY A 41 18.50 -12.78 -0.71
N GLY A 42 17.35 -12.18 -0.40
CA GLY A 42 16.41 -12.66 0.59
C GLY A 42 15.80 -13.97 0.09
N ASN A 43 16.53 -15.07 0.27
CA ASN A 43 16.13 -16.39 -0.19
C ASN A 43 15.03 -16.98 0.70
N HIS A 44 13.83 -16.42 0.59
CA HIS A 44 12.60 -17.13 0.90
C HIS A 44 11.97 -17.57 -0.41
N ASP A 45 11.59 -18.85 -0.51
CA ASP A 45 10.56 -19.36 -1.43
C ASP A 45 9.17 -18.85 -0.99
N SER A 46 9.08 -17.54 -0.78
CA SER A 46 7.86 -16.84 -0.44
C SER A 46 7.08 -16.71 -1.74
N ARG A 47 6.23 -17.71 -2.00
CA ARG A 47 5.23 -17.71 -3.08
C ARG A 47 4.11 -16.71 -2.77
N LEU A 48 4.46 -15.55 -2.19
CA LEU A 48 3.57 -14.50 -1.73
C LEU A 48 3.43 -13.46 -2.84
N ARG A 49 2.20 -13.01 -3.10
CA ARG A 49 1.92 -12.01 -4.13
C ARG A 49 0.95 -10.97 -3.64
N ILE A 50 1.19 -9.71 -3.98
CA ILE A 50 0.37 -8.57 -3.57
C ILE A 50 -0.21 -7.94 -4.83
N PHE A 51 -1.54 -7.90 -4.94
CA PHE A 51 -2.26 -7.17 -5.99
C PHE A 51 -3.08 -6.04 -5.35
N SER A 52 -3.34 -4.99 -6.12
CA SER A 52 -4.24 -3.90 -5.73
C SER A 52 -5.29 -3.64 -6.80
N GLY A 53 -6.45 -3.13 -6.39
CA GLY A 53 -7.49 -2.63 -7.29
C GLY A 53 -7.37 -1.13 -7.58
N ASN A 54 -8.40 -0.60 -8.23
CA ASN A 54 -8.52 0.80 -8.66
C ASN A 54 -9.08 1.74 -7.59
N ALA A 55 -9.39 1.27 -6.38
CA ALA A 55 -10.03 2.11 -5.38
C ALA A 55 -9.15 3.28 -4.88
N ASN A 56 -7.81 3.18 -5.01
CA ASN A 56 -6.90 4.32 -4.72
C ASN A 56 -5.52 4.29 -5.43
N PRO A 57 -5.45 4.33 -6.79
CA PRO A 57 -4.19 4.35 -7.55
C PRO A 57 -3.27 5.53 -7.24
N ALA A 58 -3.80 6.66 -6.74
CA ALA A 58 -3.00 7.85 -6.47
C ALA A 58 -1.88 7.60 -5.45
N LEU A 59 -2.15 6.80 -4.40
CA LEU A 59 -1.16 6.47 -3.38
C LEU A 59 -0.01 5.60 -3.92
N ALA A 60 -0.24 4.84 -4.99
CA ALA A 60 0.78 3.96 -5.57
C ALA A 60 2.00 4.72 -6.13
N GLN A 61 1.85 6.01 -6.45
CA GLN A 61 2.86 6.75 -7.21
C GLN A 61 3.05 8.22 -6.82
N VAL A 62 2.09 8.85 -6.13
CA VAL A 62 2.08 10.31 -5.91
C VAL A 62 2.33 10.68 -4.44
N ARG A 63 3.59 10.61 -4.00
CA ARG A 63 4.03 11.20 -2.73
C ARG A 63 4.29 12.72 -2.88
N LEU A 64 3.33 13.45 -3.45
CA LEU A 64 3.41 14.89 -3.68
C LEU A 64 2.32 15.64 -2.89
N ARG A 65 2.75 16.64 -2.11
CA ARG A 65 1.93 17.59 -1.31
C ARG A 65 1.16 16.91 -0.17
N GLY A 66 1.78 16.89 1.01
CA GLY A 66 1.25 16.20 2.18
C GLY A 66 0.03 16.87 2.82
N ARG A 67 -1.09 16.15 2.86
CA ARG A 67 -2.02 16.10 4.01
C ARG A 67 -2.73 14.74 3.96
N ILE A 68 -3.12 14.22 5.14
CA ILE A 68 -3.66 12.86 5.37
C ILE A 68 -2.58 11.75 5.30
N PRO A 69 -2.39 10.94 6.36
CA PRO A 69 -1.60 9.71 6.28
C PRO A 69 -2.44 8.61 5.62
N ALA A 70 -2.27 8.43 4.31
CA ALA A 70 -2.97 7.42 3.53
C ALA A 70 -1.96 6.37 3.03
N VAL A 71 -2.07 5.13 3.52
CA VAL A 71 -1.05 4.09 3.33
C VAL A 71 -0.95 3.67 1.87
N SER A 72 0.21 3.88 1.25
CA SER A 72 0.47 3.36 -0.08
C SER A 72 0.76 1.86 -0.02
N TYR A 73 0.07 1.08 -0.85
CA TYR A 73 0.37 -0.33 -1.02
C TYR A 73 1.64 -0.58 -1.85
N VAL A 74 2.19 0.45 -2.53
CA VAL A 74 3.57 0.43 -3.02
C VAL A 74 4.56 0.61 -1.88
N GLU A 75 4.26 1.41 -0.86
CA GLU A 75 5.08 1.46 0.36
C GLU A 75 5.00 0.13 1.13
N ILE A 76 3.82 -0.51 1.24
CA ILE A 76 3.68 -1.87 1.81
C ILE A 76 4.52 -2.89 1.05
N ALA A 77 4.38 -2.96 -0.28
CA ALA A 77 5.15 -3.89 -1.11
C ALA A 77 6.66 -3.63 -0.99
N SER A 78 7.08 -2.37 -1.05
CA SER A 78 8.49 -1.97 -0.92
C SER A 78 9.08 -2.31 0.46
N TYR A 79 8.31 -2.12 1.54
CA TYR A 79 8.70 -2.46 2.91
C TYR A 79 8.87 -3.98 3.10
N LEU A 80 8.06 -4.78 2.39
CA LEU A 80 8.18 -6.24 2.34
C LEU A 80 9.25 -6.73 1.35
N GLY A 81 9.92 -5.84 0.60
CA GLY A 81 10.90 -6.20 -0.43
C GLY A 81 10.30 -6.85 -1.69
N LEU A 82 8.98 -6.71 -1.89
CA LEU A 82 8.21 -7.36 -2.95
C LEU A 82 7.78 -6.39 -4.05
N GLN A 83 7.59 -6.91 -5.26
CA GLN A 83 6.95 -6.18 -6.36
C GLN A 83 5.44 -6.42 -6.34
N LEU A 84 4.65 -5.44 -6.75
CA LEU A 84 3.22 -5.64 -6.99
C LEU A 84 3.02 -6.58 -8.18
N GLY A 85 2.16 -7.58 -7.99
CA GLY A 85 1.78 -8.52 -9.03
C GLY A 85 1.00 -7.83 -10.14
N LYS A 86 1.21 -8.28 -11.39
CA LYS A 86 0.63 -7.67 -12.58
C LYS A 86 -0.83 -8.09 -12.74
N ILE A 87 -1.74 -7.14 -12.54
CA ILE A 87 -3.17 -7.29 -12.77
C ILE A 87 -3.67 -6.22 -13.74
N LYS A 88 -4.57 -6.62 -14.62
CA LYS A 88 -5.20 -5.78 -15.64
C LYS A 88 -6.68 -5.71 -15.31
N ILE A 89 -7.10 -4.57 -14.77
CA ILE A 89 -8.51 -4.27 -14.49
C ILE A 89 -9.01 -3.27 -15.54
N LYS A 90 -10.23 -3.48 -16.04
CA LYS A 90 -10.90 -2.61 -17.01
C LYS A 90 -12.40 -2.54 -16.70
N ARG A 91 -13.07 -1.55 -17.30
CA ARG A 91 -14.53 -1.50 -17.38
C ARG A 91 -14.98 -1.66 -18.82
N PHE A 92 -16.10 -2.36 -19.03
CA PHE A 92 -16.80 -2.42 -20.31
C PHE A 92 -17.70 -1.18 -20.49
N ALA A 93 -18.32 -1.03 -21.67
CA ALA A 93 -19.08 0.17 -22.03
C ALA A 93 -20.43 0.30 -21.29
N ASP A 94 -20.93 -0.81 -20.76
CA ASP A 94 -22.09 -0.95 -19.86
C ASP A 94 -21.74 -0.68 -18.38
N GLY A 95 -20.46 -0.62 -18.03
CA GLY A 95 -19.95 -0.47 -16.67
C GLY A 95 -19.50 -1.76 -15.98
N GLU A 96 -19.63 -2.94 -16.61
CA GLU A 96 -19.16 -4.20 -16.03
C GLU A 96 -17.64 -4.22 -15.82
N ILE A 97 -17.18 -4.87 -14.75
CA ILE A 97 -15.77 -4.87 -14.32
C ILE A 97 -15.07 -6.14 -14.81
N TYR A 98 -14.05 -5.95 -15.66
CA TYR A 98 -13.17 -7.01 -16.14
C TYR A 98 -11.88 -7.07 -15.33
N VAL A 99 -11.51 -8.24 -14.83
CA VAL A 99 -10.25 -8.48 -14.10
C VAL A 99 -9.47 -9.62 -14.76
N GLN A 100 -8.19 -9.39 -15.04
CA GLN A 100 -7.27 -10.39 -15.56
C GLN A 100 -5.93 -10.33 -14.82
N LEU A 101 -5.58 -11.42 -14.13
CA LEU A 101 -4.22 -11.66 -13.64
C LEU A 101 -3.29 -11.87 -14.85
N GLN A 102 -2.16 -11.18 -14.90
CA GLN A 102 -1.18 -11.29 -16.00
C GLN A 102 -0.02 -12.24 -15.67
N GLU A 103 -0.14 -12.99 -14.58
CA GLU A 103 0.90 -13.85 -14.02
C GLU A 103 0.28 -15.04 -13.26
N SER A 104 0.97 -16.18 -13.25
CA SER A 104 0.41 -17.44 -12.72
C SER A 104 0.48 -17.49 -11.19
N VAL A 105 -0.62 -17.24 -10.50
CA VAL A 105 -0.74 -17.28 -9.01
C VAL A 105 -0.91 -18.70 -8.45
N ARG A 106 -0.70 -19.76 -9.24
CA ARG A 106 -0.96 -21.14 -8.83
C ARG A 106 -0.15 -21.56 -7.60
N GLY A 107 -0.84 -22.01 -6.56
CA GLY A 107 -0.25 -22.41 -5.29
C GLY A 107 0.46 -21.26 -4.54
N CYS A 108 0.20 -20.01 -4.91
CA CYS A 108 0.73 -18.83 -4.23
C CYS A 108 -0.19 -18.39 -3.09
N ASP A 109 0.38 -17.76 -2.07
CA ASP A 109 -0.36 -17.11 -0.98
C ASP A 109 -0.59 -15.64 -1.39
N VAL A 110 -1.82 -15.31 -1.77
CA VAL A 110 -2.17 -14.06 -2.45
C VAL A 110 -2.79 -13.07 -1.48
N PHE A 111 -2.32 -11.82 -1.53
CA PHE A 111 -2.82 -10.68 -0.77
C PHE A 111 -3.49 -9.70 -1.73
N LEU A 112 -4.77 -9.40 -1.51
CA LEU A 112 -5.56 -8.49 -2.34
C LEU A 112 -5.86 -7.22 -1.55
N VAL A 113 -5.22 -6.11 -1.90
CA VAL A 113 -5.39 -4.81 -1.23
C VAL A 113 -6.42 -3.97 -1.96
N GLN A 114 -7.59 -3.79 -1.34
CA GLN A 114 -8.68 -2.99 -1.91
C GLN A 114 -9.56 -2.39 -0.79
N PRO A 115 -9.51 -1.06 -0.55
CA PRO A 115 -10.51 -0.39 0.27
C PRO A 115 -11.87 -0.33 -0.44
N THR A 116 -12.98 -0.50 0.29
CA THR A 116 -14.35 -0.37 -0.25
C THR A 116 -14.92 1.02 0.00
N CYS A 117 -14.09 2.04 -0.24
CA CYS A 117 -14.45 3.46 -0.19
C CYS A 117 -15.33 3.88 -1.38
N PRO A 118 -15.98 5.07 -1.35
CA PRO A 118 -16.77 5.57 -2.48
C PRO A 118 -15.97 5.59 -3.80
N PRO A 119 -16.49 5.07 -4.93
CA PRO A 119 -17.78 4.38 -5.10
C PRO A 119 -17.77 2.94 -4.52
N ALA A 120 -18.47 2.74 -3.40
CA ALA A 120 -18.32 1.55 -2.56
C ALA A 120 -18.75 0.25 -3.27
N ASN A 121 -19.80 0.31 -4.09
CA ASN A 121 -20.33 -0.86 -4.80
C ASN A 121 -19.38 -1.34 -5.88
N GLU A 122 -18.79 -0.41 -6.65
CA GLU A 122 -17.85 -0.72 -7.72
C GLU A 122 -16.56 -1.32 -7.12
N ASN A 123 -16.03 -0.67 -6.09
CA ASN A 123 -14.81 -1.12 -5.41
C ASN A 123 -15.00 -2.47 -4.69
N LEU A 124 -16.20 -2.75 -4.17
CA LEU A 124 -16.58 -4.06 -3.64
C LEU A 124 -16.74 -5.13 -4.73
N MET A 125 -17.41 -4.83 -5.84
CA MET A 125 -17.56 -5.78 -6.95
C MET A 125 -16.20 -6.11 -7.57
N GLU A 126 -15.34 -5.12 -7.76
CA GLU A 126 -13.95 -5.32 -8.18
C GLU A 126 -13.20 -6.27 -7.25
N LEU A 127 -13.34 -6.11 -5.93
CA LEU A 127 -12.74 -6.99 -4.93
C LEU A 127 -13.25 -8.44 -5.04
N LEU A 128 -14.55 -8.64 -5.17
CA LEU A 128 -15.17 -9.96 -5.29
C LEU A 128 -14.71 -10.68 -6.57
N ILE A 129 -14.59 -9.95 -7.68
CA ILE A 129 -14.10 -10.48 -8.96
C ILE A 129 -12.59 -10.77 -8.90
N MET A 130 -11.79 -9.94 -8.21
CA MET A 130 -10.37 -10.23 -7.95
C MET A 130 -10.18 -11.52 -7.11
N ILE A 131 -11.02 -11.74 -6.08
CA ILE A 131 -11.00 -12.97 -5.27
C ILE A 131 -11.35 -14.18 -6.13
N ASP A 132 -12.44 -14.13 -6.90
CA ASP A 132 -12.87 -15.22 -7.78
C ASP A 132 -11.81 -15.56 -8.84
N ALA A 133 -11.18 -14.55 -9.46
CA ALA A 133 -10.09 -14.73 -10.41
C ALA A 133 -8.88 -15.44 -9.79
N CYS A 134 -8.47 -15.07 -8.57
CA CYS A 134 -7.38 -15.73 -7.84
C CYS A 134 -7.73 -17.19 -7.46
N ARG A 135 -8.98 -17.42 -7.05
CA ARG A 135 -9.51 -18.75 -6.71
C ARG A 135 -9.51 -19.68 -7.92
N ARG A 136 -10.00 -19.23 -9.08
CA ARG A 136 -9.99 -20.00 -10.33
C ARG A 136 -8.57 -20.23 -10.86
N ALA A 137 -7.67 -19.26 -10.69
CA ALA A 137 -6.24 -19.42 -10.97
C ALA A 137 -5.49 -20.34 -9.99
N SER A 138 -6.20 -20.97 -9.04
CA SER A 138 -5.68 -21.95 -8.08
C SER A 138 -4.65 -21.36 -7.11
N ALA A 139 -4.88 -20.14 -6.60
CA ALA A 139 -4.17 -19.64 -5.42
C ALA A 139 -4.33 -20.61 -4.22
N LYS A 140 -3.30 -20.68 -3.36
CA LYS A 140 -3.27 -21.55 -2.18
C LYS A 140 -4.05 -20.95 -1.01
N ASN A 141 -3.81 -19.66 -0.76
CA ASN A 141 -4.59 -18.83 0.16
C ASN A 141 -4.86 -17.48 -0.49
N ILE A 142 -5.99 -16.86 -0.15
CA ILE A 142 -6.40 -15.52 -0.56
C ILE A 142 -6.69 -14.72 0.71
N THR A 143 -5.78 -13.83 1.08
CA THR A 143 -5.92 -12.88 2.18
C THR A 143 -6.42 -11.56 1.62
N THR A 144 -7.59 -11.10 2.06
CA THR A 144 -8.19 -9.84 1.59
C THR A 144 -7.85 -8.71 2.56
N VAL A 145 -7.08 -7.72 2.12
CA VAL A 145 -6.68 -6.55 2.89
C VAL A 145 -7.63 -5.40 2.56
N ILE A 146 -8.39 -4.94 3.56
CA ILE A 146 -9.45 -3.95 3.42
C ILE A 146 -9.14 -2.76 4.37
N PRO A 147 -8.37 -1.75 3.91
CA PRO A 147 -8.00 -0.60 4.74
C PRO A 147 -9.17 0.30 5.13
N TYR A 148 -10.30 0.20 4.43
CA TYR A 148 -11.56 0.85 4.77
C TYR A 148 -12.70 -0.10 4.44
N PHE A 149 -13.44 -0.54 5.47
CA PHE A 149 -14.61 -1.41 5.30
C PHE A 149 -15.87 -0.56 5.09
N GLY A 150 -16.31 -0.43 3.85
CA GLY A 150 -17.62 0.10 3.49
C GLY A 150 -18.75 -0.73 4.11
N TYR A 151 -19.96 -0.16 4.20
CA TYR A 151 -21.12 -0.73 4.89
C TYR A 151 -20.96 -0.99 6.42
N SER A 152 -19.81 -0.71 7.01
CA SER A 152 -19.52 -0.86 8.45
C SER A 152 -20.44 -0.10 9.41
N ARG A 153 -21.18 0.92 8.94
CA ARG A 153 -22.21 1.63 9.73
C ARG A 153 -23.58 0.94 9.74
N ALA A 154 -23.74 -0.13 8.98
CA ALA A 154 -24.94 -0.98 8.95
C ALA A 154 -24.62 -2.36 9.57
N ASP A 155 -24.09 -2.33 10.79
CA ASP A 155 -23.67 -3.49 11.60
C ASP A 155 -24.83 -4.07 12.43
N ARG A 156 -25.77 -3.22 12.85
CA ARG A 156 -26.98 -3.61 13.59
C ARG A 156 -28.25 -3.07 12.95
N LYS A 157 -29.38 -3.69 13.29
CA LYS A 157 -30.71 -3.11 13.05
C LYS A 157 -30.97 -2.03 14.09
N THR A 158 -31.39 -0.85 13.63
CA THR A 158 -31.89 0.28 14.40
C THR A 158 -33.42 0.37 14.32
N GLN A 159 -34.01 -0.10 13.21
CA GLN A 159 -35.45 -0.22 12.99
C GLN A 159 -35.85 -1.64 12.54
N GLU A 160 -37.15 -1.93 12.56
CA GLU A 160 -37.68 -3.16 11.96
C GLU A 160 -37.42 -3.21 10.45
N ARG A 161 -37.30 -4.42 9.91
CA ARG A 161 -37.14 -4.71 8.46
C ARG A 161 -35.86 -4.16 7.81
N GLU A 162 -35.00 -3.47 8.55
CA GLU A 162 -33.65 -3.09 8.09
C GLU A 162 -32.75 -4.30 7.78
N SER A 163 -31.79 -4.09 6.89
CA SER A 163 -30.74 -5.04 6.52
C SER A 163 -29.45 -4.77 7.29
N ILE A 164 -28.70 -5.84 7.57
CA ILE A 164 -27.36 -5.74 8.19
C ILE A 164 -26.33 -5.77 7.05
N GLY A 165 -26.05 -4.59 6.49
CA GLY A 165 -25.16 -4.43 5.34
C GLY A 165 -23.76 -4.98 5.58
N ALA A 166 -23.20 -4.79 6.78
CA ALA A 166 -21.88 -5.29 7.14
C ALA A 166 -21.78 -6.83 7.08
N LYS A 167 -22.78 -7.56 7.59
CA LYS A 167 -22.85 -9.03 7.52
C LYS A 167 -23.10 -9.53 6.09
N LEU A 168 -23.89 -8.80 5.29
CA LEU A 168 -24.06 -9.14 3.87
C LEU A 168 -22.71 -9.06 3.12
N VAL A 169 -21.97 -7.96 3.29
CA VAL A 169 -20.65 -7.78 2.64
C VAL A 169 -19.63 -8.81 3.13
N ALA A 170 -19.59 -9.08 4.44
CA ALA A 170 -18.72 -10.12 5.02
C ALA A 170 -19.03 -11.53 4.46
N ASN A 171 -20.32 -11.88 4.33
CA ASN A 171 -20.76 -13.11 3.70
C ASN A 171 -20.31 -13.19 2.22
N LEU A 172 -20.47 -12.10 1.45
CA LEU A 172 -20.08 -12.08 0.03
C LEU A 172 -18.58 -12.32 -0.17
N ILE A 173 -17.72 -11.63 0.60
CA ILE A 173 -16.26 -11.81 0.58
C ILE A 173 -15.89 -13.26 0.93
N THR A 174 -16.53 -13.81 1.95
CA THR A 174 -16.33 -15.21 2.39
C THR A 174 -16.76 -16.21 1.32
N LYS A 175 -17.89 -16.01 0.64
CA LYS A 175 -18.40 -16.94 -0.40
C LYS A 175 -17.66 -16.82 -1.74
N ALA A 176 -17.17 -15.62 -2.10
CA ALA A 176 -16.26 -15.43 -3.23
C ALA A 176 -14.98 -16.27 -3.06
N GLY A 177 -14.50 -16.40 -1.82
CA GLY A 177 -13.48 -17.38 -1.44
C GLY A 177 -12.24 -16.78 -0.79
N ALA A 178 -12.36 -15.67 -0.06
CA ALA A 178 -11.31 -15.23 0.84
C ALA A 178 -11.08 -16.29 1.94
N ASN A 179 -9.81 -16.57 2.26
CA ASN A 179 -9.42 -17.47 3.36
C ASN A 179 -9.21 -16.72 4.68
N ARG A 180 -8.90 -15.42 4.61
CA ARG A 180 -8.60 -14.52 5.72
C ARG A 180 -8.90 -13.09 5.31
N VAL A 181 -9.31 -12.25 6.26
CA VAL A 181 -9.48 -10.81 6.05
C VAL A 181 -8.58 -10.04 7.01
N LEU A 182 -7.91 -9.01 6.53
CA LEU A 182 -7.23 -8.01 7.36
C LEU A 182 -7.97 -6.69 7.18
N ALA A 183 -8.56 -6.16 8.26
CA ALA A 183 -9.34 -4.95 8.26
C ALA A 183 -8.72 -3.87 9.16
N CYS A 184 -8.79 -2.60 8.75
CA CYS A 184 -8.39 -1.47 9.59
C CYS A 184 -9.63 -0.71 10.08
N ASP A 185 -9.60 -0.31 11.36
CA ASP A 185 -10.57 0.57 12.03
C ASP A 185 -12.05 0.27 11.70
N LEU A 186 -12.47 -0.98 11.94
CA LEU A 186 -13.87 -1.40 11.90
C LEU A 186 -14.70 -0.53 12.86
N HIS A 187 -15.77 0.07 12.34
CA HIS A 187 -16.67 0.98 13.09
C HIS A 187 -17.17 0.39 14.43
N SER A 188 -17.36 -0.93 14.47
CA SER A 188 -17.72 -1.71 15.63
C SER A 188 -16.91 -3.00 15.62
N GLY A 189 -16.18 -3.30 16.71
CA GLY A 189 -15.38 -4.53 16.83
C GLY A 189 -16.21 -5.81 16.72
N GLN A 190 -17.53 -5.74 16.96
CA GLN A 190 -18.47 -6.85 16.73
C GLN A 190 -18.52 -7.27 15.25
N SER A 191 -18.13 -6.38 14.33
CA SER A 191 -18.06 -6.68 12.88
C SER A 191 -17.07 -7.78 12.53
N MET A 192 -16.08 -8.07 13.38
CA MET A 192 -15.19 -9.23 13.19
C MET A 192 -16.00 -10.55 13.21
N GLY A 193 -17.02 -10.64 14.06
CA GLY A 193 -17.91 -11.80 14.16
C GLY A 193 -18.88 -11.96 12.99
N TYR A 194 -18.82 -11.09 11.96
CA TYR A 194 -19.59 -11.26 10.73
C TYR A 194 -18.89 -12.12 9.67
N PHE A 195 -17.61 -12.42 9.84
CA PHE A 195 -16.89 -13.28 8.92
C PHE A 195 -16.85 -14.71 9.46
N ASP A 196 -17.14 -15.68 8.61
CA ASP A 196 -17.07 -17.11 8.95
C ASP A 196 -15.62 -17.66 8.74
N ILE A 197 -14.63 -16.75 8.68
CA ILE A 197 -13.20 -16.93 8.37
C ILE A 197 -12.36 -16.02 9.29
N PRO A 198 -11.07 -16.32 9.53
CA PRO A 198 -10.24 -15.50 10.42
C PRO A 198 -10.13 -14.04 9.94
N VAL A 199 -10.33 -13.12 10.89
CA VAL A 199 -10.19 -11.66 10.70
C VAL A 199 -9.09 -11.14 11.60
N ASP A 200 -8.10 -10.47 11.01
CA ASP A 200 -7.11 -9.69 11.74
C ASP A 200 -7.53 -8.22 11.72
N HIS A 201 -7.80 -7.64 12.89
CA HIS A 201 -8.21 -6.24 13.01
C HIS A 201 -7.05 -5.37 13.49
N VAL A 202 -6.68 -4.38 12.66
CA VAL A 202 -5.63 -3.41 12.94
C VAL A 202 -6.27 -2.08 13.37
N TYR A 203 -5.76 -1.52 14.48
CA TYR A 203 -6.18 -0.22 15.00
C TYR A 203 -5.14 0.84 14.59
N ALA A 204 -5.53 1.89 13.88
CA ALA A 204 -4.60 2.93 13.41
C ALA A 204 -4.29 4.04 14.44
N GLN A 205 -4.62 3.85 15.72
CA GLN A 205 -4.57 4.89 16.77
C GLN A 205 -3.15 5.42 17.13
N VAL A 206 -2.09 5.03 16.41
CA VAL A 206 -0.68 5.21 16.82
C VAL A 206 0.09 6.23 15.96
N ILE A 207 -0.58 7.07 15.15
CA ILE A 207 0.09 8.05 14.26
C ILE A 207 -0.46 9.49 14.37
N CYS A 208 -0.88 9.88 15.58
CA CYS A 208 -0.99 11.29 15.96
C CYS A 208 -0.04 11.55 17.14
N PRO A 209 1.11 12.23 16.95
CA PRO A 209 1.80 12.80 18.10
C PRO A 209 0.87 13.82 18.76
N SER A 210 0.83 13.84 20.10
CA SER A 210 0.17 14.91 20.84
C SER A 210 0.84 16.26 20.55
N PRO A 211 0.08 17.36 20.51
CA PRO A 211 0.64 18.71 20.38
C PRO A 211 1.47 19.11 21.62
#